data_AF-A0AAV0ZYG6-F1
#
_entry.id   AF-A0AAV0ZYG6-F1
#
_cell.length_a   1.000
_cell.length_b   1.000
_cell.length_c   1.000
_cell.angle_alpha   90.00
_cell.angle_beta   90.00
_cell.angle_gamma   90.00
#
_symmetry.space_group_name_H-M   'P 1'
#
loop_
_entity.id
_entity.type
_entity.pdbx_description
1 polymer ?
#
loop_
_entity_poly.entity_id
_entity_poly.type
_entity_poly.pdbx_seq_one_letter_code
_entity_poly.pdbx_strand_id
1 'polypeptide(L)'
;MAGNTQDSSPQSFWEGYKEFWGERFSFMSNYSNFIKRDKPLTSWSDSDVEEFIASDPLHGPVIKFLLEALLLPWTDGTDTTLM
;
A
#
# COMPACT_ATOMS: atom_id res chain seq x y z
N MET A 1 -51.05 -19.19 5.89
CA MET A 1 -49.58 -19.33 5.96
C MET A 1 -49.01 -17.93 5.83
N ALA A 2 -48.67 -17.30 6.96
CA ALA A 2 -48.16 -15.92 6.97
C ALA A 2 -46.68 -15.94 6.56
N GLY A 3 -46.35 -15.15 5.53
CA GLY A 3 -44.99 -14.99 5.07
C GLY A 3 -44.13 -14.35 6.16
N ASN A 4 -43.05 -15.02 6.53
CA ASN A 4 -42.00 -14.46 7.38
C ASN A 4 -41.14 -13.54 6.50
N THR A 5 -41.60 -12.33 6.26
CA THR A 5 -40.72 -11.27 5.75
C THR A 5 -39.89 -10.81 6.94
N GLN A 6 -38.64 -11.27 7.03
CA GLN A 6 -37.67 -10.66 7.93
C GLN A 6 -37.42 -9.24 7.43
N ASP A 7 -38.18 -8.29 7.95
CA ASP A 7 -37.94 -6.86 7.82
C ASP A 7 -36.66 -6.52 8.60
N SER A 8 -35.52 -6.85 7.99
CA SER A 8 -34.21 -6.47 8.49
C SER A 8 -34.08 -4.97 8.30
N SER A 9 -34.13 -4.23 9.41
CA SER A 9 -33.87 -2.79 9.38
C SER A 9 -32.46 -2.55 8.83
N PRO A 10 -32.21 -1.42 8.14
CA PRO A 10 -30.87 -1.08 7.65
C PRO A 10 -29.81 -1.17 8.76
N GLN A 11 -30.16 -0.81 10.00
CA GLN A 11 -29.29 -0.91 11.17
C GLN A 11 -28.89 -2.36 11.49
N SER A 12 -29.85 -3.28 11.55
CA SER A 12 -29.58 -4.70 11.82
C SER A 12 -28.73 -5.37 10.73
N PHE A 13 -28.95 -4.97 9.47
CA PHE A 13 -28.11 -5.41 8.35
C PHE A 13 -26.68 -4.89 8.48
N TRP A 14 -26.50 -3.61 8.78
CA TRP A 14 -25.18 -3.00 8.95
C TRP A 14 -24.41 -3.55 10.16
N GLU A 15 -25.09 -3.92 11.24
CA GLU A 15 -24.48 -4.60 12.38
C GLU A 15 -23.98 -5.99 12.01
N GLY A 16 -24.82 -6.82 11.38
CA GLY A 16 -24.40 -8.15 10.89
C GLY A 16 -23.27 -8.06 9.85
N TYR A 17 -23.31 -7.05 8.96
CA TYR A 17 -22.24 -6.80 8.00
C TYR A 17 -20.90 -6.45 8.69
N LYS A 18 -20.94 -5.60 9.73
CA LYS A 18 -19.75 -5.25 10.52
C LYS A 18 -19.18 -6.46 11.25
N GLU A 19 -20.01 -7.28 11.88
CA GLU A 19 -19.57 -8.51 12.55
C GLU A 19 -18.96 -9.51 11.56
N PHE A 20 -19.62 -9.72 10.42
CA PHE A 20 -19.18 -10.63 9.36
C PHE A 20 -17.76 -10.31 8.84
N TRP A 21 -17.48 -9.02 8.62
CA TRP A 21 -16.15 -8.58 8.16
C TRP A 21 -15.16 -8.44 9.31
N GLY A 22 -15.61 -8.06 10.50
CA GLY A 22 -14.78 -7.96 11.71
C GLY A 22 -14.15 -9.31 12.07
N GLU A 23 -14.91 -10.40 12.00
CA GLU A 23 -14.40 -11.76 12.21
C GLU A 23 -13.36 -12.15 11.15
N ARG A 24 -13.65 -11.90 9.87
CA ARG A 24 -12.77 -12.25 8.74
C ARG A 24 -11.46 -11.49 8.72
N PHE A 25 -11.46 -10.25 9.19
CA PHE A 25 -10.28 -9.40 9.28
C PHE A 25 -9.70 -9.31 10.70
N SER A 26 -10.14 -10.16 11.63
CA SER A 26 -9.62 -10.22 12.99
C SER A 26 -8.08 -10.39 13.02
N PHE A 27 -7.53 -11.14 12.05
CA PHE A 27 -6.10 -11.36 11.90
C PHE A 27 -5.30 -10.07 11.61
N MET A 28 -5.94 -9.02 11.07
CA MET A 28 -5.28 -7.74 10.79
C MET A 28 -4.81 -7.03 12.06
N SER A 29 -5.41 -7.36 13.22
CA SER A 29 -4.96 -6.85 14.51
C SER A 29 -3.51 -7.23 14.81
N ASN A 30 -3.03 -8.39 14.33
CA ASN A 30 -1.64 -8.82 14.45
C ASN A 30 -0.67 -7.92 13.67
N TYR A 31 -1.15 -7.26 12.62
CA TYR A 31 -0.35 -6.35 11.80
C TYR A 31 -0.37 -4.91 12.30
N SER A 32 -1.07 -4.62 13.41
CA SER A 32 -1.20 -3.27 13.99
C SER A 32 0.15 -2.58 14.15
N ASN A 33 1.20 -3.30 14.57
CA ASN A 33 2.56 -2.78 14.68
C ASN A 33 3.16 -2.27 13.36
N PHE A 34 2.67 -2.73 12.21
CA PHE A 34 3.14 -2.30 10.90
C PHE A 34 2.29 -1.18 10.30
N ILE A 35 0.99 -1.17 10.56
CA ILE A 35 0.04 -0.20 9.99
C ILE A 35 -0.22 1.02 10.89
N LYS A 36 -0.06 0.89 12.21
CA LYS A 36 -0.22 1.97 13.20
C LYS A 36 1.12 2.31 13.85
N ARG A 37 2.14 2.58 13.03
CA ARG A 37 3.46 2.94 13.55
C ARG A 37 3.44 4.37 14.10
N ASP A 38 3.93 4.54 15.32
CA ASP A 38 4.13 5.87 15.91
C ASP A 38 5.24 6.66 15.22
N LYS A 39 6.22 5.93 14.66
CA LYS A 39 7.36 6.51 13.93
C LYS A 39 7.26 6.14 12.45
N PRO A 40 7.54 7.08 11.53
CA PRO A 40 7.60 6.77 10.11
C PRO A 40 8.65 5.69 9.83
N LEU A 41 8.45 4.95 8.75
CA LEU A 41 9.49 4.06 8.22
C LEU A 41 10.73 4.90 7.90
N THR A 42 11.91 4.39 8.26
CA THR A 42 13.17 4.99 7.85
C THR A 42 13.26 4.95 6.33
N SER A 43 13.63 6.08 5.72
CA SER A 43 13.96 6.09 4.30
C SER A 43 15.10 5.12 4.04
N TRP A 44 15.05 4.44 2.90
CA TRP A 44 16.17 3.63 2.45
C TRP A 44 17.34 4.53 2.06
N SER A 45 18.53 4.13 2.44
CA SER A 45 19.78 4.70 1.92
C SER A 45 20.10 4.11 0.54
N ASP A 46 20.97 4.76 -0.22
CA ASP A 46 21.44 4.24 -1.51
C ASP A 46 22.05 2.83 -1.36
N SER A 47 22.73 2.55 -0.24
CA SER A 47 23.26 1.20 0.03
C SER A 47 22.17 0.16 0.27
N ASP A 48 21.09 0.51 0.96
CA ASP A 48 19.96 -0.42 1.17
C ASP A 48 19.29 -0.76 -0.17
N VAL A 49 19.21 0.22 -1.08
CA VAL A 49 18.67 0.03 -2.44
C VAL A 49 19.55 -0.91 -3.27
N GLU A 50 20.87 -0.69 -3.28
CA GLU A 50 21.79 -1.56 -4.03
C GLU A 50 21.85 -2.98 -3.44
N GLU A 51 21.81 -3.15 -2.11
CA GLU A 51 21.72 -4.46 -1.47
C GLU A 51 20.42 -5.18 -1.85
N PHE A 52 19.29 -4.47 -1.84
CA PHE A 52 18.00 -5.01 -2.27
C PHE A 52 18.02 -5.46 -3.73
N ILE A 53 18.56 -4.64 -4.64
CA ILE A 53 18.72 -4.97 -6.06
C ILE A 53 19.60 -6.22 -6.22
N ALA A 54 20.71 -6.30 -5.49
CA ALA A 54 21.62 -7.45 -5.55
C ALA A 54 21.00 -8.73 -4.99
N SER A 55 20.08 -8.62 -4.03
CA SER A 55 19.40 -9.76 -3.40
C SER A 55 18.42 -10.48 -4.33
N ASP A 56 17.83 -9.77 -5.29
CA ASP A 56 16.88 -10.33 -6.26
C ASP A 56 17.48 -10.36 -7.68
N PRO A 57 18.08 -11.47 -8.11
CA PRO A 57 18.68 -11.56 -9.44
C PRO A 57 17.66 -11.56 -10.58
N LEU A 58 16.38 -11.83 -10.31
CA LEU A 58 15.32 -11.88 -11.33
C LEU A 58 14.74 -10.48 -11.57
N HIS A 59 14.44 -9.76 -10.49
CA HIS A 59 13.76 -8.46 -10.56
C HIS A 59 14.67 -7.25 -10.29
N GLY A 60 15.80 -7.45 -9.61
CA GLY A 60 16.78 -6.40 -9.31
C GLY A 60 17.22 -5.59 -10.54
N PRO A 61 17.61 -6.22 -11.66
CA PRO A 61 17.99 -5.47 -12.87
C PRO A 61 16.88 -4.56 -13.41
N VAL A 62 15.62 -4.98 -13.32
CA VAL A 62 14.46 -4.17 -13.76
C VAL A 62 14.26 -2.98 -12.84
N ILE A 63 14.38 -3.19 -11.53
CA ILE A 63 14.24 -2.14 -10.52
C ILE A 63 15.35 -1.09 -10.69
N LYS A 64 16.60 -1.54 -10.92
CA LYS A 64 17.72 -0.64 -11.20
C LYS A 64 17.47 0.25 -12.41
N PHE A 65 17.05 -0.35 -13.52
CA PHE A 65 16.71 0.39 -14.73
C PHE A 65 15.60 1.42 -14.50
N LEU A 66 14.54 1.05 -13.77
CA LEU A 66 13.44 1.95 -13.45
C LEU A 66 13.88 3.13 -12.57
N LEU A 67 14.73 2.88 -11.57
CA LEU A 67 15.28 3.92 -10.70
C LEU A 67 16.17 4.89 -11.48
N GLU A 68 17.07 4.37 -12.32
CA GLU A 68 17.91 5.19 -13.19
C GLU A 68 17.05 6.05 -14.13
N ALA A 69 15.99 5.47 -14.72
CA ALA A 69 15.08 6.18 -15.60
C ALA A 69 14.18 7.22 -14.89
N LEU A 70 13.82 7.00 -13.62
CA LEU A 70 13.06 7.95 -12.81
C LEU A 70 13.93 9.11 -12.28
N LEU A 71 15.22 8.84 -12.08
CA LEU A 71 16.24 9.82 -11.70
C LEU A 71 16.82 10.57 -12.89
N LEU A 72 16.60 10.09 -14.12
CA LEU A 72 16.72 10.96 -15.28
C LEU A 72 15.75 12.12 -15.06
N PRO A 73 16.21 13.38 -15.16
CA PRO A 73 15.29 14.49 -15.10
C PRO A 73 14.23 14.22 -16.16
N TRP A 74 12.98 14.47 -15.81
CA TRP A 74 11.92 14.70 -16.78
C TRP A 74 12.36 15.93 -17.59
N THR A 75 13.31 15.75 -18.51
CA THR A 75 13.83 16.80 -19.38
C THR A 75 12.83 16.95 -20.52
N ASP A 76 11.65 17.42 -20.15
CA ASP A 76 10.81 18.18 -21.05
C ASP A 76 11.47 19.53 -21.16
N GLY A 77 12.03 19.82 -22.32
CA GLY A 77 12.60 21.13 -22.59
C GLY A 77 11.61 22.24 -22.28
N THR A 78 11.98 23.12 -21.33
CA THR A 78 11.68 24.56 -21.15
C THR A 78 12.02 24.88 -19.69
N ASP A 79 13.20 25.40 -19.37
CA ASP A 79 13.53 26.83 -19.25
C ASP A 79 14.99 26.90 -18.73
N THR A 80 15.89 27.84 -19.03
CA THR A 80 15.80 29.18 -19.61
C THR A 80 17.19 29.52 -20.17
N THR A 81 17.19 29.99 -21.41
CA THR A 81 18.19 30.88 -22.01
C THR A 81 18.46 32.09 -21.11
N LEU A 82 19.74 32.47 -21.00
CA LEU A 82 20.28 33.82 -20.71
C LEU A 82 19.37 34.81 -19.96
N MET A 83 19.66 35.05 -18.68
CA MET A 83 19.89 36.39 -18.10
C MET A 83 20.83 36.28 -16.90
#